data_AF-A8S4V8-F1
#
_entry.id   AF-A8S4V8-F1
#
_cell.length_a   1.000
_cell.length_b   1.000
_cell.length_c   1.000
_cell.angle_alpha   90.00
_cell.angle_beta   90.00
_cell.angle_gamma   90.00
#
_symmetry.space_group_name_H-M   'P 1'
#
loop_
_entity.id
_entity.type
_entity.pdbx_description
1 polymer ?
#
loop_
_entity_poly.entity_id
_entity_poly.type
_entity_poly.pdbx_seq_one_letter_code
_entity_poly.pdbx_strand_id
1 'polypeptide(L)'
;MQTDIKMQEYDGEERRALNMIWTAAKDHSFRPEFMAFDRYGRADLYLNSIIGYVHRWYDGGKVSEMFGAFQGTALQDIYDTIFWLGLECGAYEKEREGRPGLEELRREYWAQVLEESKWSAQEKLVQSLQTGWGRMVLGEKPGVTPWERGILSGLSF
;
A
#
# COMPACT_ATOMS: atom_id res chain seq x y z
N MET A 1 -21.21 36.90 3.16
CA MET A 1 -19.97 36.37 2.56
C MET A 1 -20.12 34.86 2.56
N GLN A 2 -20.60 34.31 1.43
CA GLN A 2 -20.90 32.90 1.27
C GLN A 2 -19.60 32.25 0.79
N THR A 3 -18.96 31.46 1.65
CA THR A 3 -17.76 30.73 1.28
C THR A 3 -18.17 29.65 0.30
N ASP A 4 -17.82 29.83 -0.96
CA ASP A 4 -17.91 28.83 -2.01
C ASP A 4 -17.19 27.56 -1.53
N ILE A 5 -17.98 26.56 -1.13
CA ILE A 5 -17.51 25.19 -1.02
C ILE A 5 -17.19 24.80 -2.46
N LYS A 6 -15.91 24.86 -2.83
CA LYS A 6 -15.41 24.20 -4.04
C LYS A 6 -15.71 22.71 -3.87
N MET A 7 -16.84 22.29 -4.43
CA MET A 7 -17.17 20.89 -4.61
C MET A 7 -16.18 20.39 -5.66
N GLN A 8 -15.06 19.84 -5.20
CA GLN A 8 -14.09 19.17 -6.05
C GLN A 8 -14.87 18.14 -6.88
N GLU A 9 -14.82 18.29 -8.20
CA GLU A 9 -15.57 17.44 -9.12
C GLU A 9 -14.91 16.06 -9.10
N TYR A 10 -15.31 15.22 -8.15
CA TYR A 10 -14.83 13.85 -8.06
C TYR A 10 -15.31 13.07 -9.29
N ASP A 11 -14.41 12.34 -9.94
CA ASP A 11 -14.76 11.39 -10.99
C ASP A 11 -15.69 10.28 -10.43
N GLY A 12 -16.33 9.52 -11.32
CA GLY A 12 -17.25 8.43 -10.95
C GLY A 12 -16.62 7.41 -9.99
N GLU A 13 -15.35 7.05 -10.19
CA GLU A 13 -14.63 6.13 -9.32
C GLU A 13 -14.24 6.77 -7.98
N GLU A 14 -13.84 8.05 -7.96
CA GLU A 14 -13.54 8.76 -6.71
C GLU A 14 -14.79 8.88 -5.83
N ARG A 15 -15.95 9.19 -6.42
CA ARG A 15 -17.24 9.17 -5.68
C ARG A 15 -17.56 7.78 -5.15
N ARG A 16 -17.26 6.73 -5.92
CA ARG A 16 -17.47 5.34 -5.49
C ARG A 16 -16.56 5.00 -4.30
N ALA A 17 -15.28 5.32 -4.38
CA ALA A 17 -14.31 5.12 -3.30
C ALA A 17 -14.76 5.84 -2.03
N LEU A 18 -15.17 7.11 -2.15
CA LEU A 18 -15.64 7.91 -1.03
C LEU A 18 -16.90 7.31 -0.37
N ASN A 19 -17.85 6.83 -1.17
CA ASN A 19 -19.03 6.14 -0.65
C ASN A 19 -18.69 4.84 0.09
N MET A 20 -17.72 4.06 -0.39
CA MET A 20 -17.24 2.87 0.29
C MET A 20 -16.62 3.23 1.66
N ILE A 21 -15.75 4.26 1.68
CA ILE A 21 -15.12 4.76 2.90
C ILE A 21 -16.17 5.22 3.92
N TRP A 22 -17.12 6.08 3.52
CA TRP A 22 -18.17 6.58 4.41
C TRP A 22 -19.06 5.48 4.96
N THR A 23 -19.39 4.48 4.13
CA THR A 23 -20.19 3.31 4.56
C THR A 23 -19.47 2.51 5.62
N ALA A 24 -18.16 2.28 5.44
CA ALA A 24 -17.34 1.55 6.40
C ALA A 24 -17.11 2.36 7.70
N ALA A 25 -16.84 3.66 7.56
CA ALA A 25 -16.63 4.62 8.64
C ALA A 25 -17.89 4.86 9.48
N LYS A 26 -19.08 4.73 8.87
CA LYS A 26 -20.36 5.23 9.41
C LYS A 26 -20.33 6.73 9.70
N ASP A 27 -19.59 7.48 8.89
CA ASP A 27 -19.39 8.92 9.04
C ASP A 27 -19.22 9.56 7.65
N HIS A 28 -20.20 10.37 7.23
CA HIS A 28 -20.20 11.06 5.93
C HIS A 28 -19.49 12.43 5.99
N SER A 29 -19.16 12.90 7.20
CA SER A 29 -18.36 14.11 7.40
C SER A 29 -16.87 13.82 7.25
N PHE A 30 -16.46 12.55 7.37
CA PHE A 30 -15.08 12.12 7.18
C PHE A 30 -14.53 12.57 5.81
N ARG A 31 -13.30 13.08 5.83
CA ARG A 31 -12.53 13.48 4.65
C ARG A 31 -11.26 12.63 4.63
N PRO A 32 -11.25 11.51 3.89
CA PRO A 32 -10.07 10.66 3.83
C PRO A 32 -8.92 11.39 3.13
N GLU A 33 -7.71 11.23 3.66
CA GLU A 33 -6.49 11.81 3.06
C GLU A 33 -6.12 11.13 1.74
N PHE A 34 -6.52 9.86 1.57
CA PHE A 34 -6.29 9.09 0.36
C PHE A 34 -7.45 8.14 0.07
N MET A 35 -7.54 7.71 -1.18
CA MET A 35 -8.51 6.72 -1.68
C MET A 35 -7.74 5.62 -2.40
N ALA A 36 -8.29 4.40 -2.36
CA ALA A 36 -7.68 3.24 -2.97
C ALA A 36 -8.31 2.91 -4.34
N PHE A 37 -7.46 2.63 -5.32
CA PHE A 37 -7.87 2.25 -6.67
C PHE A 37 -7.04 1.07 -7.15
N ASP A 38 -7.66 0.22 -7.97
CA ASP A 38 -6.95 -0.85 -8.66
C ASP A 38 -6.10 -0.30 -9.82
N ARG A 39 -5.30 -1.17 -10.44
CA ARG A 39 -4.46 -0.84 -11.62
C ARG A 39 -5.23 -0.32 -12.84
N TYR A 40 -6.56 -0.43 -12.86
CA TYR A 40 -7.43 0.08 -13.91
C TYR A 40 -8.15 1.37 -13.51
N GLY A 41 -7.81 1.93 -12.33
CA GLY A 41 -8.41 3.15 -11.80
C GLY A 41 -9.78 2.95 -11.15
N ARG A 42 -10.22 1.71 -10.93
CA ARG A 42 -11.53 1.43 -10.29
C ARG A 42 -11.38 1.47 -8.78
N ALA A 43 -12.39 1.98 -8.08
CA ALA A 43 -12.38 2.04 -6.62
C ALA A 43 -12.21 0.64 -6.00
N ASP A 44 -11.15 0.45 -5.21
CA ASP A 44 -10.89 -0.82 -4.52
C ASP A 44 -11.83 -0.97 -3.33
N LEU A 45 -12.71 -1.98 -3.34
CA LEU A 45 -13.71 -2.15 -2.29
C LEU A 45 -13.08 -2.51 -0.94
N TYR A 46 -12.07 -3.38 -0.93
CA TYR A 46 -11.49 -3.88 0.31
C TYR A 46 -10.72 -2.77 1.02
N LEU A 47 -9.78 -2.14 0.31
CA LEU A 47 -8.88 -1.16 0.89
C LEU A 47 -9.62 0.13 1.27
N ASN A 48 -10.59 0.58 0.47
CA ASN A 48 -11.46 1.70 0.86
C ASN A 48 -12.33 1.37 2.08
N SER A 49 -12.76 0.11 2.25
CA SER A 49 -13.44 -0.32 3.48
C SER A 49 -12.51 -0.26 4.68
N ILE A 50 -11.26 -0.73 4.54
CA ILE A 50 -10.23 -0.67 5.60
C ILE A 50 -9.97 0.78 6.00
N ILE A 51 -9.83 1.72 5.07
CA ILE A 51 -9.67 3.16 5.37
C ILE A 51 -10.83 3.66 6.26
N GLY A 52 -12.07 3.31 5.91
CA GLY A 52 -13.23 3.67 6.72
C GLY A 52 -13.23 3.02 8.10
N TYR A 53 -12.86 1.75 8.21
CA TYR A 53 -12.75 1.06 9.50
C TYR A 53 -11.62 1.61 10.37
N VAL A 54 -10.51 2.04 9.76
CA VAL A 54 -9.42 2.69 10.50
C VAL A 54 -9.92 3.97 11.15
N HIS A 55 -10.62 4.83 10.41
CA HIS A 55 -11.26 6.03 10.97
C HIS A 55 -12.27 5.70 12.08
N ARG A 56 -13.01 4.59 11.93
CA ARG A 56 -14.02 4.19 12.91
C ARG A 56 -13.43 3.67 14.22
N TRP A 57 -12.31 2.95 14.16
CA TRP A 57 -11.75 2.23 15.30
C TRP A 57 -10.53 2.88 15.94
N TYR A 58 -9.87 3.77 15.21
CA TYR A 58 -8.67 4.47 15.66
C TYR A 58 -8.91 5.97 15.63
N ASP A 59 -8.16 6.68 16.46
CA ASP A 59 -8.15 8.13 16.48
C ASP A 59 -7.44 8.61 15.21
N GLY A 60 -8.21 9.17 14.26
CA GLY A 60 -7.67 9.66 12.99
C GLY A 60 -6.57 10.72 13.16
N GLY A 61 -6.65 11.55 14.21
CA GLY A 61 -5.61 12.52 14.53
C GLY A 61 -4.30 11.84 14.91
N LYS A 62 -4.35 10.83 15.78
CA LYS A 62 -3.15 10.05 16.15
C LYS A 62 -2.58 9.23 15.02
N VAL A 63 -3.45 8.69 14.14
CA VAL A 63 -3.00 7.97 12.95
C VAL A 63 -2.25 8.92 12.02
N SER A 64 -2.80 10.10 11.74
CA SER A 64 -2.18 11.12 10.90
C SER A 64 -0.86 11.63 11.52
N GLU A 65 -0.83 11.89 12.83
CA GLU A 65 0.40 12.26 13.57
C GLU A 65 1.50 11.21 13.42
N MET A 66 1.15 9.92 13.46
CA MET A 66 2.13 8.84 13.33
C MET A 66 2.73 8.77 11.92
N PHE A 67 1.91 8.87 10.87
CA PHE A 67 2.43 9.00 9.51
C PHE A 67 3.30 10.25 9.35
N GLY A 68 2.86 11.38 9.92
CA GLY A 68 3.64 12.62 9.95
C GLY A 68 5.00 12.48 10.64
N ALA A 69 5.12 11.63 11.67
CA ALA A 69 6.39 11.37 12.35
C ALA A 69 7.40 10.58 11.49
N PHE A 70 6.93 9.83 10.49
CA PHE A 70 7.80 9.10 9.57
C PHE A 70 8.27 9.96 8.39
N GLN A 71 7.55 11.05 8.09
CA GLN A 71 7.86 11.91 6.96
C GLN A 71 9.27 12.50 7.04
N GLY A 72 10.02 12.37 5.94
CA GLY A 72 11.38 12.87 5.82
C GLY A 72 12.46 11.99 6.45
N THR A 73 12.10 10.86 7.06
CA THR A 73 13.09 9.88 7.55
C THR A 73 13.65 9.04 6.41
N ALA A 74 14.89 8.56 6.54
CA ALA A 74 15.53 7.71 5.53
C ALA A 74 14.81 6.35 5.33
N LEU A 75 13.96 5.95 6.26
CA LEU A 75 13.21 4.69 6.25
C LEU A 75 11.69 4.92 6.17
N GLN A 76 11.26 6.11 5.73
CA GLN A 76 9.85 6.49 5.67
C GLN A 76 8.99 5.40 5.00
N ASP A 77 9.38 4.94 3.81
CA ASP A 77 8.63 3.90 3.07
C ASP A 77 8.44 2.62 3.88
N ILE A 78 9.44 2.22 4.68
CA ILE A 78 9.38 1.02 5.53
C ILE A 78 8.41 1.26 6.68
N TYR A 79 8.49 2.42 7.35
CA TYR A 79 7.60 2.74 8.46
C TYR A 79 6.16 2.90 8.00
N ASP A 80 5.91 3.61 6.90
CA ASP A 80 4.59 3.76 6.29
C ASP A 80 4.01 2.38 5.95
N THR A 81 4.82 1.49 5.35
CA THR A 81 4.40 0.12 5.01
C THR A 81 4.03 -0.69 6.25
N ILE A 82 4.91 -0.76 7.26
CA ILE A 82 4.66 -1.54 8.48
C ILE A 82 3.44 -1.01 9.21
N PHE A 83 3.32 0.31 9.32
CA PHE A 83 2.21 0.93 10.03
C PHE A 83 0.88 0.68 9.32
N TRP A 84 0.85 0.81 7.99
CA TRP A 84 -0.34 0.47 7.21
C TRP A 84 -0.74 -1.00 7.31
N LEU A 85 0.21 -1.93 7.26
CA LEU A 85 -0.06 -3.36 7.49
C LEU A 85 -0.66 -3.62 8.87
N GLY A 86 -0.16 -2.92 9.90
CA GLY A 86 -0.71 -3.00 11.26
C GLY A 86 -2.14 -2.47 11.35
N LEU A 87 -2.42 -1.34 10.70
CA LEU A 87 -3.76 -0.75 10.64
C LEU A 87 -4.75 -1.65 9.89
N GLU A 88 -4.36 -2.20 8.73
CA GLU A 88 -5.17 -3.16 7.97
C GLU A 88 -5.53 -4.37 8.82
N CYS A 89 -4.53 -4.99 9.45
CA CYS A 89 -4.73 -6.18 10.26
C CYS A 89 -5.63 -5.89 11.46
N GLY A 90 -5.39 -4.78 12.17
CA GLY A 90 -6.17 -4.39 13.32
C GLY A 90 -7.62 -4.02 12.99
N ALA A 91 -7.84 -3.30 11.89
CA ALA A 91 -9.18 -2.96 11.40
C ALA A 91 -9.94 -4.21 10.93
N TYR A 92 -9.28 -5.11 10.20
CA TYR A 92 -9.84 -6.39 9.77
C TYR A 92 -10.32 -7.23 10.96
N GLU A 93 -9.46 -7.42 11.96
CA GLU A 93 -9.77 -8.24 13.13
C GLU A 93 -10.97 -7.72 13.92
N LYS A 94 -11.17 -6.40 13.95
CA LYS A 94 -12.34 -5.77 14.60
C LYS A 94 -13.65 -5.96 13.83
N GLU A 95 -13.61 -6.14 12.51
CA GLU A 95 -14.82 -6.21 11.68
C GLU A 95 -15.15 -7.64 11.19
N ARG A 96 -14.18 -8.57 11.20
CA ARG A 96 -14.33 -9.92 10.62
C ARG A 96 -15.54 -10.71 11.14
N GLU A 97 -15.87 -10.56 12.44
CA GLU A 97 -17.01 -11.29 13.05
C GLU A 97 -18.37 -10.73 12.60
N GLY A 98 -18.45 -9.42 12.35
CA GLY A 98 -19.68 -8.75 11.93
C GLY A 98 -19.88 -8.70 10.42
N ARG A 99 -18.88 -9.09 9.62
CA ARG A 99 -18.88 -8.97 8.15
C ARG A 99 -18.27 -10.21 7.50
N PRO A 100 -19.04 -11.30 7.33
CA PRO A 100 -18.51 -12.56 6.79
C PRO A 100 -17.84 -12.43 5.41
N GLY A 101 -18.32 -11.54 4.55
CA GLY A 101 -17.71 -11.30 3.23
C GLY A 101 -16.35 -10.56 3.27
N LEU A 102 -15.93 -10.03 4.42
CA LEU A 102 -14.68 -9.28 4.53
C LEU A 102 -13.44 -10.17 4.36
N GLU A 103 -13.52 -11.44 4.78
CA GLU A 103 -12.41 -12.39 4.62
C GLU A 103 -12.13 -12.69 3.14
N GLU A 104 -13.18 -12.90 2.35
CA GLU A 104 -13.05 -13.14 0.91
C GLU A 104 -12.43 -11.93 0.20
N LEU A 105 -12.95 -10.72 0.48
CA LEU A 105 -12.39 -9.48 -0.04
C LEU A 105 -10.91 -9.28 0.33
N ARG A 106 -10.52 -9.64 1.56
CA ARG A 106 -9.12 -9.59 2.00
C ARG A 106 -8.24 -10.53 1.18
N ARG A 107 -8.71 -11.77 0.94
CA ARG A 107 -7.98 -12.77 0.16
C ARG A 107 -7.82 -12.33 -1.29
N GLU A 108 -8.87 -11.82 -1.90
CA GLU A 108 -8.85 -11.30 -3.28
C GLU A 108 -7.87 -10.13 -3.42
N TYR A 109 -7.95 -9.15 -2.52
CA TYR A 109 -7.05 -8.00 -2.51
C TYR A 109 -5.58 -8.45 -2.41
N TRP A 110 -5.23 -9.27 -1.41
CA TRP A 110 -3.85 -9.72 -1.23
C TRP A 110 -3.37 -10.64 -2.36
N ALA A 111 -4.25 -11.44 -2.97
CA ALA A 111 -3.90 -12.21 -4.15
C ALA A 111 -3.53 -11.29 -5.33
N GLN A 112 -4.28 -10.20 -5.53
CA GLN A 112 -3.95 -9.21 -6.56
C GLN A 112 -2.63 -8.49 -6.25
N VAL A 113 -2.42 -8.03 -5.02
CA VAL A 113 -1.17 -7.38 -4.60
C VAL A 113 0.03 -8.31 -4.83
N LEU A 114 -0.10 -9.60 -4.49
CA LEU A 114 0.95 -10.58 -4.69
C LEU A 114 1.23 -10.80 -6.18
N GLU A 115 0.21 -10.87 -7.02
CA GLU A 115 0.38 -11.01 -8.47
C GLU A 115 1.12 -9.80 -9.07
N GLU A 116 0.72 -8.58 -8.70
CA GLU A 116 1.37 -7.35 -9.15
C GLU A 116 2.82 -7.24 -8.65
N SER A 117 3.09 -7.70 -7.42
CA SER A 117 4.43 -7.68 -6.84
C SER A 117 5.45 -8.55 -7.60
N LYS A 118 5.00 -9.62 -8.27
CA LYS A 118 5.89 -10.54 -9.01
C LYS A 118 6.69 -9.83 -10.09
N TRP A 119 6.05 -8.90 -10.81
CA TRP A 119 6.72 -8.12 -11.85
C TRP A 119 7.84 -7.27 -11.25
N SER A 120 7.54 -6.54 -10.18
CA SER A 120 8.54 -5.73 -9.45
C SER A 120 9.69 -6.58 -8.88
N ALA A 121 9.41 -7.82 -8.44
CA ALA A 121 10.44 -8.71 -7.91
C ALA A 121 11.41 -9.17 -9.01
N GLN A 122 10.88 -9.43 -10.22
CA GLN A 122 11.70 -9.75 -11.38
C GLN A 122 12.56 -8.56 -11.81
N GLU A 123 11.99 -7.35 -11.86
CA GLU A 123 12.74 -6.13 -12.18
C GLU A 123 13.86 -5.85 -11.16
N LYS A 124 13.56 -5.99 -9.86
CA LYS A 124 14.55 -5.86 -8.78
C LYS A 124 15.67 -6.89 -8.92
N LEU A 125 15.35 -8.14 -9.28
CA LEU A 125 16.35 -9.17 -9.51
C LEU A 125 17.25 -8.82 -10.71
N VAL A 126 16.67 -8.40 -11.84
CA VAL A 126 17.45 -7.98 -13.01
C VAL A 126 18.38 -6.83 -12.65
N GLN A 127 17.87 -5.82 -11.94
CA GLN A 127 18.66 -4.68 -11.49
C GLN A 127 19.78 -5.09 -10.53
N SER A 128 19.49 -5.99 -9.58
CA SER A 128 20.45 -6.56 -8.63
C SER A 128 21.59 -7.28 -9.36
N LEU A 129 21.26 -8.14 -10.34
CA LEU A 129 22.24 -8.85 -11.16
C LEU A 129 23.09 -7.91 -12.01
N GLN A 130 22.49 -6.90 -12.67
CA GLN A 130 23.23 -5.91 -13.46
C GLN A 130 24.19 -5.08 -12.61
N THR A 131 23.73 -4.62 -11.44
CA THR A 131 24.56 -3.85 -10.50
C THR A 131 25.69 -4.71 -9.94
N GLY A 132 25.38 -5.95 -9.55
CA GLY A 132 26.36 -6.92 -9.07
C GLY A 132 27.43 -7.23 -10.12
N TRP A 133 27.02 -7.45 -11.37
CA TRP A 133 27.95 -7.68 -12.49
C TRP A 133 28.83 -6.45 -12.73
N GLY A 134 28.24 -5.26 -12.82
CA GLY A 134 28.98 -4.01 -12.99
C GLY A 134 30.04 -3.81 -11.91
N ARG A 135 29.71 -4.08 -10.65
CA ARG A 135 30.67 -4.05 -9.54
C ARG A 135 31.79 -5.07 -9.70
N MET A 136 31.50 -6.30 -10.14
CA MET A 136 32.54 -7.29 -10.40
C MET A 136 33.49 -6.86 -11.52
N VAL A 137 32.97 -6.29 -12.61
CA VAL A 137 33.78 -5.72 -13.70
C VAL A 137 34.69 -4.59 -13.20
N LEU A 138 34.23 -3.80 -12.23
CA LEU A 138 35.00 -2.75 -11.58
C LEU A 138 35.96 -3.25 -10.48
N GLY A 139 36.01 -4.56 -10.21
CA GLY A 139 36.84 -5.14 -9.13
C GLY A 139 36.29 -4.95 -7.72
N GLU A 140 35.03 -4.54 -7.59
CA GLU A 140 34.33 -4.33 -6.32
C GLU A 140 33.57 -5.58 -5.84
N LYS A 141 33.16 -5.57 -4.57
CA LYS A 141 32.26 -6.61 -4.04
C LYS A 141 30.86 -6.42 -4.63
N PRO A 142 30.23 -7.45 -5.24
CA PRO A 142 28.97 -7.29 -5.96
C PRO A 142 27.78 -6.84 -5.11
N GLY A 143 27.78 -7.12 -3.80
CA GLY A 143 26.68 -6.73 -2.90
C GLY A 143 25.36 -7.47 -3.19
N VAL A 144 25.44 -8.64 -3.84
CA VAL A 144 24.30 -9.51 -4.15
C VAL A 144 24.18 -10.66 -3.16
N THR A 145 23.01 -11.31 -3.13
CA THR A 145 22.72 -12.50 -2.32
C THR A 145 23.61 -13.70 -2.72
N PRO A 146 23.74 -14.73 -1.86
CA PRO A 146 24.51 -15.93 -2.19
C PRO A 146 24.04 -16.65 -3.47
N TRP A 147 22.72 -16.69 -3.71
CA TRP A 147 22.15 -17.32 -4.90
C TRP A 147 22.45 -16.54 -6.18
N GLU A 148 22.24 -15.21 -6.17
CA GLU A 148 22.59 -14.32 -7.30
C GLU A 148 24.08 -14.38 -7.62
N ARG A 149 24.95 -14.48 -6.61
CA ARG A 149 26.39 -14.65 -6.80
C ARG A 149 26.71 -15.93 -7.58
N GLY A 150 26.01 -17.03 -7.29
CA GLY A 150 26.15 -18.29 -8.04
C GLY A 150 25.85 -18.11 -9.53
N ILE A 151 24.83 -17.32 -9.86
CA ILE A 151 24.50 -16.96 -11.25
C ILE A 151 25.66 -16.16 -11.87
N LEU A 152 26.12 -15.09 -11.22
CA LEU A 152 27.18 -14.22 -11.75
C LEU A 152 28.50 -14.96 -11.94
N SER A 153 28.87 -15.86 -11.03
CA SER A 153 30.07 -16.69 -11.16
C SER A 153 30.01 -17.68 -12.32
N GLY A 154 28.82 -18.09 -12.76
CA GLY A 154 28.65 -18.92 -13.96
C GLY A 154 28.82 -18.16 -15.28
N LEU A 155 28.83 -16.82 -15.25
CA LEU A 155 28.97 -15.97 -16.44
C LEU A 155 30.43 -15.60 -16.73
N SER A 156 31.32 -15.70 -15.74
CA SER A 156 32.76 -15.50 -15.95
C SER A 156 33.38 -16.75 -16.57
N PHE A 157 33.77 -16.68 -17.84
CA PHE A 157 34.54 -17.69 -18.57
C PHE A 157 36.05 -17.47 -18.42
#